data_AF-A0A3N5GS89-F1
#
_entry.id   AF-A0A3N5GS89-F1
#
_cell.length_a   1.000
_cell.length_b   1.000
_cell.length_c   1.000
_cell.angle_alpha   90.00
_cell.angle_beta   90.00
_cell.angle_gamma   90.00
#
_symmetry.space_group_name_H-M   'P 1'
#
loop_
_entity.id
_entity.type
_entity.pdbx_description
1 polymer ?
#
loop_
_entity_poly.entity_id
_entity_poly.type
_entity_poly.pdbx_seq_one_letter_code
_entity_poly.pdbx_strand_id
1 'polypeptide(L)'
;MARTRKNLVATIVIGLATTAAARADADKGEPQFGFTEDVDVGDKGDRGIEIDSTTGLGKRSGRYAATSQSIAAKYTILDNLRIAPIAAFSHHHIRGVPDIDDRIQSAFAGLAFETKYRLLDRSKAPFGLALVAAPYWQRV
;
A
#
# COMPACT_ATOMS: atom_id res chain seq x y z
N MET A 1 -1.73 41.04 -26.94
CA MET A 1 -1.20 41.62 -25.68
C MET A 1 -1.92 40.98 -24.50
N ALA A 2 -1.17 40.32 -23.61
CA ALA A 2 -1.34 40.10 -22.15
C ALA A 2 -2.77 39.90 -21.57
N ARG A 3 -3.07 38.97 -20.64
CA ARG A 3 -2.25 38.19 -19.71
C ARG A 3 -3.20 37.15 -19.06
N THR A 4 -3.15 35.87 -19.44
CA THR A 4 -3.83 34.83 -18.65
C THR A 4 -2.99 34.55 -17.42
N ARG A 5 -3.26 35.29 -16.33
CA ARG A 5 -2.83 34.88 -15.00
C ARG A 5 -3.73 33.71 -14.59
N LYS A 6 -3.18 32.50 -14.55
CA LYS A 6 -3.75 31.43 -13.74
C LYS A 6 -2.66 30.94 -12.79
N ASN A 7 -3.05 30.97 -11.53
CA ASN A 7 -2.17 31.07 -10.39
C ASN A 7 -1.41 29.76 -10.15
N LEU A 8 -0.26 29.93 -9.51
CA LEU A 8 0.58 28.90 -8.91
C LEU A 8 -0.30 27.88 -8.15
N VAL A 9 -0.31 26.62 -8.59
CA VAL A 9 -0.88 25.52 -7.79
C VAL A 9 0.27 24.60 -7.40
N ALA A 10 0.93 24.97 -6.31
CA ALA A 10 1.81 24.09 -5.56
C ALA A 10 0.92 23.11 -4.77
N THR A 11 0.51 22.01 -5.42
CA THR A 11 -0.03 20.87 -4.68
C THR A 11 1.15 20.13 -4.05
N ILE A 12 1.38 20.39 -2.78
CA ILE A 12 2.22 19.56 -1.93
C ILE A 12 1.38 18.33 -1.59
N VAL A 13 1.74 17.16 -2.12
CA VAL A 13 1.27 15.89 -1.55
C VAL A 13 2.06 15.72 -0.26
N ILE A 14 1.52 16.25 0.83
CA ILE A 14 1.97 15.89 2.17
C ILE A 14 1.41 14.49 2.40
N GLY A 15 2.25 13.47 2.18
CA GLY A 15 2.02 12.18 2.80
C GLY A 15 1.90 12.43 4.30
N LEU A 16 0.74 12.11 4.87
CA LEU A 16 0.51 12.24 6.30
C LEU A 16 1.42 11.22 6.99
N ALA A 17 2.62 11.63 7.39
CA ALA A 17 3.46 10.87 8.27
C ALA A 17 2.81 10.92 9.66
N THR A 18 1.92 9.97 9.94
CA THR A 18 1.54 9.69 11.32
C THR A 18 2.77 9.15 12.03
N THR A 19 3.39 9.96 12.90
CA THR A 19 4.24 9.48 13.99
C THR A 19 3.35 8.73 14.98
N ALA A 20 2.89 7.54 14.60
CA ALA A 20 2.54 6.54 15.58
C ALA A 20 3.88 6.09 16.17
N ALA A 21 4.16 6.50 17.40
CA ALA A 21 5.22 5.90 18.21
C ALA A 21 4.80 4.44 18.50
N ALA A 22 4.92 3.58 17.49
CA ALA A 22 4.89 2.15 17.67
C ALA A 22 6.20 1.80 18.38
N ARG A 23 6.07 1.37 19.64
CA ARG A 23 7.16 0.84 20.44
C ARG A 23 7.74 -0.32 19.63
N ALA A 24 8.91 -0.11 19.03
CA ALA A 24 9.58 -1.09 18.20
C ALA A 24 10.19 -2.15 19.13
N ASP A 25 9.43 -3.20 19.39
CA ASP A 25 10.02 -4.49 19.72
C ASP A 25 10.59 -5.03 18.40
N ALA A 26 11.87 -4.74 18.18
CA ALA A 26 12.63 -5.30 17.08
C ALA A 26 12.64 -6.83 17.21
N ASP A 27 12.39 -7.52 16.10
CA ASP A 27 12.60 -8.97 15.87
C ASP A 27 11.36 -9.90 15.79
N LYS A 28 10.26 -9.43 15.17
CA LYS A 28 9.17 -10.29 14.66
C LYS A 28 8.91 -9.89 13.20
N GLY A 29 9.21 -10.79 12.26
CA GLY A 29 9.57 -10.46 10.87
C GLY A 29 8.59 -9.59 10.05
N GLU A 30 9.14 -8.52 9.46
CA GLU A 30 8.75 -7.79 8.22
C GLU A 30 10.04 -7.05 7.80
N PRO A 31 10.55 -7.07 6.54
CA PRO A 31 9.85 -6.69 5.31
C PRO A 31 10.01 -7.69 4.15
N GLN A 32 9.04 -7.67 3.25
CA GLN A 32 8.94 -8.56 2.09
C GLN A 32 9.43 -7.85 0.82
N PHE A 33 10.35 -8.45 0.08
CA PHE A 33 10.82 -7.90 -1.19
C PHE A 33 10.07 -8.54 -2.34
N GLY A 34 9.23 -7.74 -3.03
CA GLY A 34 8.69 -7.96 -4.38
C GLY A 34 7.79 -9.18 -4.60
N PHE A 35 8.30 -10.37 -4.28
CA PHE A 35 7.70 -11.67 -4.57
C PHE A 35 7.89 -12.67 -3.41
N THR A 36 8.71 -12.34 -2.40
CA THR A 36 8.99 -13.22 -1.27
C THR A 36 8.21 -12.75 -0.06
N GLU A 37 7.23 -13.55 0.34
CA GLU A 37 6.41 -13.32 1.52
C GLU A 37 6.92 -14.16 2.70
N ASP A 38 6.99 -13.56 3.89
CA ASP A 38 7.32 -14.31 5.11
C ASP A 38 6.21 -15.33 5.42
N VAL A 39 6.61 -16.52 5.87
CA VAL A 39 5.73 -17.61 6.30
C VAL A 39 5.27 -17.42 7.74
N ASP A 40 5.90 -16.53 8.51
CA ASP A 40 5.46 -16.19 9.86
C ASP A 40 4.19 -15.31 9.85
N VAL A 41 3.38 -15.48 10.90
CA VAL A 41 2.13 -14.76 11.12
C VAL A 41 2.16 -13.88 12.38
N GLY A 42 3.25 -13.94 13.17
CA GLY A 42 3.33 -13.29 14.47
C GLY A 42 2.62 -14.07 15.59
N ASP A 43 2.57 -13.48 16.77
CA ASP A 43 1.89 -14.05 17.93
C ASP A 43 0.40 -13.64 17.95
N LYS A 44 -0.44 -14.44 18.61
CA LYS A 44 -1.84 -14.08 18.80
C LYS A 44 -1.98 -12.72 19.48
N GLY A 45 -2.74 -11.84 18.83
CA GLY A 45 -3.02 -10.49 19.30
C GLY A 45 -2.15 -9.42 18.65
N ASP A 46 -1.14 -9.80 17.87
CA ASP A 46 -0.29 -8.87 17.14
C ASP A 46 -1.09 -8.01 16.16
N ARG A 47 -0.70 -6.74 16.09
CA ARG A 47 -1.35 -5.70 15.27
C ARG A 47 -0.31 -4.93 14.51
N GLY A 48 -0.58 -4.69 13.23
CA GLY A 48 0.28 -3.91 12.37
C GLY A 48 -0.52 -3.03 11.43
N ILE A 49 0.09 -1.95 10.96
CA ILE A 49 -0.41 -1.15 9.84
C ILE A 49 0.69 -1.12 8.81
N GLU A 50 0.36 -1.47 7.57
CA GLU A 50 1.25 -1.32 6.42
C GLU A 50 0.68 -0.29 5.46
N ILE A 51 1.56 0.56 4.93
CA ILE A 51 1.21 1.55 3.92
C ILE A 51 2.17 1.37 2.76
N ASP A 52 1.62 0.99 1.60
CA ASP A 52 2.37 0.95 0.35
C ASP A 52 2.01 2.18 -0.49
N SER A 53 3.03 2.84 -1.06
CA SER A 53 2.87 3.94 -2.01
C SER A 53 3.77 3.74 -3.22
N THR A 54 3.13 3.56 -4.38
CA THR A 54 3.82 3.53 -5.67
C THR A 54 3.49 4.79 -6.45
N THR A 55 4.49 5.53 -6.91
CA THR A 55 4.29 6.76 -7.70
C THR A 55 5.09 6.76 -8.99
N GLY A 56 4.42 6.98 -10.12
CA GLY A 56 5.04 7.29 -11.41
C GLY A 56 5.09 8.80 -11.61
N LEU A 57 6.26 9.35 -11.93
CA LEU A 57 6.50 10.77 -12.14
C LEU A 57 7.10 11.04 -13.53
N GLY A 58 6.69 12.15 -14.13
CA GLY A 58 7.33 12.68 -15.34
C GLY A 58 6.86 12.05 -16.65
N LYS A 59 6.92 12.86 -17.72
CA LYS A 59 6.77 12.51 -19.13
C LYS A 59 7.65 13.47 -19.95
N ARG A 60 7.90 13.18 -21.23
CA ARG A 60 8.75 14.02 -22.10
C ARG A 60 8.23 15.46 -22.24
N SER A 61 6.93 15.66 -22.12
CA SER A 61 6.26 16.95 -22.16
C SER A 61 5.05 16.94 -21.22
N GLY A 62 4.74 18.11 -20.64
CA GLY A 62 3.68 18.26 -19.66
C GLY A 62 4.11 17.88 -18.23
N ARG A 63 3.13 17.84 -17.32
CA ARG A 63 3.29 17.36 -15.94
C ARG A 63 2.50 16.08 -15.78
N TYR A 64 3.17 15.04 -15.31
CA TYR A 64 2.56 13.75 -15.01
C TYR A 64 2.98 13.29 -13.61
N ALA A 65 1.99 12.99 -12.78
CA ALA A 65 2.16 12.23 -11.56
C ALA A 65 0.94 11.30 -11.39
N ALA A 66 1.21 10.03 -11.14
CA ALA A 66 0.19 9.05 -10.81
C ALA A 66 0.66 8.26 -9.59
N THR A 67 -0.11 8.30 -8.51
CA THR A 67 0.19 7.65 -7.24
C THR A 67 -0.89 6.61 -6.95
N SER A 68 -0.47 5.39 -6.65
CA SER A 68 -1.29 4.33 -6.07
C SER A 68 -0.87 4.15 -4.62
N GLN A 69 -1.85 4.09 -3.73
CA GLN A 69 -1.67 3.95 -2.29
C GLN A 69 -2.50 2.78 -1.79
N SER A 70 -1.93 1.95 -0.92
CA SER A 70 -2.69 0.94 -0.18
C SER A 70 -2.39 1.02 1.30
N ILE A 71 -3.41 0.74 2.12
CA ILE A 71 -3.30 0.73 3.57
C ILE A 71 -3.88 -0.61 4.04
N ALA A 72 -3.07 -1.41 4.72
CA ALA A 72 -3.46 -2.69 5.30
C ALA A 72 -3.42 -2.63 6.82
N ALA A 73 -4.47 -3.11 7.48
CA ALA A 73 -4.49 -3.27 8.93
C ALA A 73 -4.34 -4.77 9.26
N LYS A 74 -3.17 -5.19 9.72
CA LYS A 74 -2.86 -6.59 10.02
C LYS A 74 -3.27 -6.94 11.44
N TYR A 75 -3.91 -8.10 11.59
CA TYR A 75 -4.27 -8.64 12.90
C TYR A 75 -4.11 -10.16 12.95
N THR A 76 -3.37 -10.63 13.94
CA THR A 76 -3.14 -12.06 14.19
C THR A 76 -4.16 -12.58 15.18
N ILE A 77 -5.15 -13.32 14.68
CA ILE A 77 -6.30 -13.81 15.47
C ILE A 77 -5.90 -15.05 16.29
N LEU A 78 -5.09 -15.92 15.69
CA LEU A 78 -4.54 -17.13 16.29
C LEU A 78 -3.05 -17.21 15.96
N ASP A 79 -2.29 -18.01 16.71
CA ASP A 79 -0.84 -18.20 16.50
C ASP A 79 -0.48 -18.80 15.12
N ASN A 80 -1.47 -19.16 14.31
CA ASN A 80 -1.32 -19.65 12.95
C ASN A 80 -2.23 -18.93 11.93
N LEU A 81 -2.97 -17.88 12.32
CA LEU A 81 -3.91 -17.19 11.44
C LEU A 81 -3.81 -15.66 11.59
N ARG A 82 -3.47 -15.00 10.49
CA ARG A 82 -3.47 -13.54 10.34
C ARG A 82 -4.48 -13.11 9.28
N ILE A 83 -5.18 -12.02 9.56
CA ILE A 83 -6.02 -11.34 8.57
C ILE A 83 -5.52 -9.92 8.34
N ALA A 84 -5.76 -9.37 7.15
CA ALA A 84 -5.49 -7.98 6.86
C ALA A 84 -6.51 -7.40 5.86
N PRO A 85 -7.53 -6.63 6.30
CA PRO A 85 -8.26 -5.75 5.40
C PRO A 85 -7.33 -4.68 4.81
N ILE A 86 -7.49 -4.44 3.51
CA ILE A 86 -6.68 -3.51 2.73
C ILE A 86 -7.59 -2.55 1.97
N ALA A 87 -7.30 -1.25 2.04
CA ALA A 87 -7.96 -0.21 1.27
C ALA A 87 -6.99 0.42 0.28
N ALA A 88 -7.40 0.53 -0.98
CA ALA A 88 -6.59 1.09 -2.06
C ALA A 88 -7.14 2.43 -2.55
N PHE A 89 -6.24 3.36 -2.86
CA PHE A 89 -6.51 4.71 -3.33
C PHE A 89 -5.62 5.03 -4.53
N SER A 90 -6.12 5.90 -5.42
CA SER A 90 -5.34 6.43 -6.53
C SER A 90 -5.43 7.95 -6.59
N HIS A 91 -4.33 8.58 -7.01
CA HIS A 91 -4.25 10.00 -7.25
C HIS A 91 -3.56 10.27 -8.59
N HIS A 92 -4.18 11.11 -9.42
CA HIS A 92 -3.64 11.53 -10.69
C HIS A 92 -3.50 13.05 -10.71
N HIS A 93 -2.37 13.53 -11.20
CA HIS A 93 -2.12 14.92 -11.52
C HIS A 93 -1.42 15.00 -12.87
N ILE A 94 -2.24 15.15 -13.91
CA ILE A 94 -1.83 15.17 -15.31
C ILE A 94 -2.24 16.50 -15.91
N ARG A 95 -1.29 17.21 -16.53
CA ARG A 95 -1.53 18.48 -17.23
C ARG A 95 -0.62 18.62 -18.45
N GLY A 96 -1.20 18.89 -19.60
CA GLY A 96 -0.50 19.19 -20.86
C GLY A 96 0.39 18.06 -21.36
N VAL A 97 0.03 16.81 -21.07
CA VAL A 97 0.74 15.63 -21.58
C VAL A 97 0.07 15.22 -22.90
N PRO A 98 0.80 15.11 -24.02
CA PRO A 98 0.23 14.64 -25.29
C PRO A 98 -0.42 13.27 -25.14
N ASP A 99 -1.57 13.09 -25.80
CA ASP A 99 -2.34 11.84 -25.84
C ASP A 99 -2.89 11.35 -24.49
N ILE A 100 -2.88 12.20 -23.45
CA ILE A 100 -3.47 11.90 -22.15
C ILE A 100 -4.30 13.09 -21.68
N ASP A 101 -5.55 12.84 -21.30
CA ASP A 101 -6.44 13.88 -20.79
C ASP A 101 -5.90 14.49 -19.48
N ASP A 102 -6.05 15.81 -19.38
CA ASP A 102 -5.76 16.55 -18.17
C ASP A 102 -6.68 16.09 -17.04
N ARG A 103 -6.10 15.55 -15.97
CA ARG A 103 -6.84 15.02 -14.82
C ARG A 103 -6.17 15.36 -13.51
N ILE A 104 -6.94 15.92 -12.59
CA ILE A 104 -6.57 16.06 -11.17
C ILE A 104 -7.66 15.42 -10.34
N GLN A 105 -7.40 14.21 -9.90
CA GLN A 105 -8.41 13.42 -9.23
C GLN A 105 -7.77 12.49 -8.20
N SER A 106 -8.39 12.44 -7.03
CA SER A 106 -8.20 11.38 -6.06
C SER A 106 -9.44 10.49 -6.05
N ALA A 107 -9.23 9.18 -5.92
CA ALA A 107 -10.29 8.21 -6.02
C ALA A 107 -10.01 7.02 -5.11
N PHE A 108 -11.06 6.51 -4.49
CA PHE A 108 -11.04 5.15 -3.96
C PHE A 108 -10.84 4.17 -5.12
N ALA A 109 -9.86 3.28 -4.99
CA ALA A 109 -9.46 2.34 -6.02
C ALA A 109 -10.00 0.93 -5.75
N GLY A 110 -10.16 0.53 -4.49
CA GLY A 110 -10.66 -0.80 -4.18
C GLY A 110 -10.47 -1.24 -2.74
N LEU A 111 -10.90 -2.48 -2.47
CA LEU A 111 -10.68 -3.19 -1.23
C LEU A 111 -10.04 -4.54 -1.52
N ALA A 112 -9.20 -5.01 -0.61
CA ALA A 112 -8.81 -6.41 -0.55
C ALA A 112 -8.89 -6.91 0.89
N PHE A 113 -8.89 -8.21 1.04
CA PHE A 113 -8.83 -8.85 2.34
C PHE A 113 -7.85 -10.01 2.27
N GLU A 114 -6.70 -9.87 2.92
CA GLU A 114 -5.72 -10.93 3.02
C GLU A 114 -6.03 -11.83 4.21
N THR A 115 -5.88 -13.13 4.01
CA THR A 115 -5.86 -14.14 5.06
C THR A 115 -4.62 -14.99 4.86
N LYS A 116 -3.77 -15.06 5.88
CA LYS A 116 -2.59 -15.92 5.93
C LYS A 116 -2.75 -16.97 7.01
N TYR A 117 -2.61 -18.23 6.63
CA TYR A 117 -2.68 -19.37 7.54
C TYR A 117 -1.37 -20.17 7.50
N ARG A 118 -0.67 -20.26 8.63
CA ARG A 118 0.56 -21.03 8.77
C ARG A 118 0.23 -22.52 8.97
N LEU A 119 0.57 -23.32 7.98
CA LEU A 119 0.41 -24.78 8.00
C LEU A 119 1.53 -25.47 8.79
N LEU A 120 2.77 -25.02 8.57
CA LEU A 120 3.95 -25.64 9.16
C LEU A 120 4.88 -24.57 9.69
N ASP A 121 5.28 -24.75 10.94
CA ASP A 121 6.21 -23.88 11.63
C ASP A 121 7.64 -24.38 11.43
N ARG A 122 8.50 -23.50 10.88
CA ARG A 122 9.93 -23.77 10.68
C ARG A 122 10.70 -24.03 11.98
N SER A 123 10.15 -23.65 13.14
CA SER A 123 10.77 -23.98 14.44
C SER A 123 10.61 -25.47 14.81
N LYS A 124 9.62 -26.15 14.21
CA LYS A 124 9.26 -27.55 14.49
C LYS A 124 9.50 -28.48 13.30
N ALA A 125 9.90 -27.94 12.16
CA ALA A 125 10.06 -28.65 10.89
C ALA A 125 11.22 -28.05 10.07
N PRO A 126 11.80 -28.79 9.11
CA PRO A 126 12.93 -28.30 8.32
C PRO A 126 12.61 -27.08 7.43
N PHE A 127 11.34 -26.75 7.22
CA PHE A 127 10.89 -25.58 6.47
C PHE A 127 9.55 -25.06 7.03
N GLY A 128 9.21 -23.81 6.69
CA GLY A 128 7.91 -23.21 7.00
C GLY A 128 6.97 -23.26 5.79
N LEU A 129 5.67 -23.36 6.04
CA LEU A 129 4.65 -23.34 4.99
C LEU A 129 3.42 -22.55 5.46
N ALA A 130 2.92 -21.67 4.60
CA ALA A 130 1.68 -20.93 4.82
C ALA A 130 0.86 -20.85 3.53
N LEU A 131 -0.46 -20.76 3.70
CA LEU A 131 -1.39 -20.44 2.63
C LEU A 131 -1.81 -18.98 2.77
N VAL A 132 -1.83 -18.27 1.64
CA VAL A 132 -2.31 -16.89 1.57
C VAL A 132 -3.47 -16.84 0.58
N ALA A 133 -4.56 -16.23 1.00
CA ALA A 133 -5.70 -15.91 0.17
C ALA A 133 -5.96 -14.41 0.24
N ALA A 134 -6.02 -13.74 -0.90
CA ALA A 134 -6.22 -12.29 -0.98
C ALA A 134 -7.29 -11.94 -2.03
N PRO A 135 -8.58 -12.20 -1.76
CA PRO A 135 -9.65 -11.66 -2.58
C PRO A 135 -9.55 -10.13 -2.65
N TYR A 136 -9.72 -9.60 -3.86
CA TYR A 136 -9.71 -8.18 -4.12
C TYR A 136 -10.90 -7.76 -4.97
N TRP A 137 -11.36 -6.54 -4.75
CA TRP A 137 -12.30 -5.83 -5.57
C TRP A 137 -11.68 -4.50 -5.97
N GLN A 138 -11.61 -4.25 -7.27
CA GLN A 138 -11.09 -3.01 -7.82
C GLN A 138 -12.17 -2.32 -8.66
N ARG A 139 -12.22 -1.00 -8.55
CA ARG A 139 -13.03 -0.17 -9.45
C ARG A 139 -12.26 0.07 -10.75
N VAL A 140 -12.94 -0.16 -11.88
CA VAL A 140 -12.49 0.19 -13.24
C VAL A 140 -12.84 1.64 -13.55
#